data_AF-D9TGL3-F1
#
_entry.id   AF-D9TGL3-F1
#
_cell.length_a   1.000
_cell.length_b   1.000
_cell.length_c   1.000
_cell.angle_alpha   90.00
_cell.angle_beta   90.00
_cell.angle_gamma   90.00
#
_symmetry.space_group_name_H-M   'P 1'
#
loop_
_entity.id
_entity.type
_entity.pdbx_description
1 polymer ?
#
loop_
_entity_poly.entity_id
_entity_poly.type
_entity_poly.pdbx_seq_one_letter_code
_entity_poly.pdbx_strand_id
1 'polypeptide(L)'
;MKLPEDFIILFKNYNFEMLDTEKHKELIIKTVLAKGDWGHIEKLFTIYSFNEIKEVFLKDFYGVQELPIPTIYLWGSLFLDEKEYWKFRNMRRKLNSIEKWKQTRKIRVCK
;
A
#
# COMPACT_ATOMS: atom_id res chain seq x y z
N MET A 1 -18.71 5.12 5.15
CA MET A 1 -19.62 4.21 4.39
C MET A 1 -19.13 2.79 4.62
N LYS A 2 -19.97 1.76 4.36
CA LYS A 2 -19.52 0.37 4.43
C LYS A 2 -18.76 -0.01 3.15
N LEU A 3 -17.76 -0.88 3.29
CA LEU A 3 -17.02 -1.42 2.16
C LEU A 3 -17.87 -2.51 1.45
N PRO A 4 -17.87 -2.60 0.11
CA PRO A 4 -18.65 -3.62 -0.61
C PRO A 4 -18.24 -5.05 -0.24
N GLU A 5 -19.20 -5.98 -0.15
CA GLU A 5 -18.99 -7.35 0.33
C GLU A 5 -17.92 -8.15 -0.44
N ASP A 6 -17.71 -7.84 -1.72
CA ASP A 6 -16.66 -8.49 -2.51
C ASP A 6 -15.26 -8.33 -1.90
N PHE A 7 -15.03 -7.29 -1.10
CA PHE A 7 -13.76 -7.06 -0.41
C PHE A 7 -13.52 -8.00 0.77
N ILE A 8 -14.52 -8.76 1.25
CA ILE A 8 -14.40 -9.66 2.42
C ILE A 8 -13.17 -10.57 2.30
N ILE A 9 -12.90 -11.07 1.09
CA ILE A 9 -11.78 -11.98 0.82
C ILE A 9 -10.41 -11.36 1.16
N LEU A 10 -10.28 -10.03 1.07
CA LEU A 10 -9.05 -9.29 1.35
C LEU A 10 -8.84 -9.02 2.85
N PHE A 11 -9.91 -9.05 3.64
CA PHE A 11 -9.92 -8.67 5.05
C PHE A 11 -10.29 -9.81 6.00
N LYS A 12 -9.99 -11.07 5.64
CA LYS A 12 -10.30 -12.26 6.45
C LYS A 12 -9.84 -12.20 7.91
N ASN A 13 -8.81 -11.42 8.20
CA ASN A 13 -8.24 -11.26 9.55
C ASN A 13 -8.85 -10.07 10.32
N TYR A 14 -9.85 -9.39 9.77
CA TYR A 14 -10.51 -8.23 10.35
C TYR A 14 -12.00 -8.52 10.51
N ASN A 15 -12.64 -7.85 11.48
CA ASN A 15 -14.09 -7.80 11.50
C ASN A 15 -14.58 -6.88 10.37
N PHE A 16 -14.92 -7.48 9.23
CA PHE A 16 -15.30 -6.76 8.02
C PHE A 16 -16.48 -5.80 8.24
N GLU A 17 -17.46 -6.18 9.08
CA GLU A 17 -18.63 -5.36 9.34
C GLU A 17 -18.32 -4.04 10.06
N MET A 18 -17.17 -3.99 10.75
CA MET A 18 -16.67 -2.81 11.45
C MET A 18 -15.79 -1.92 10.58
N LEU A 19 -15.46 -2.35 9.35
CA LEU A 19 -14.66 -1.56 8.42
C LEU A 19 -15.49 -0.41 7.82
N ASP A 20 -15.22 0.79 8.32
CA ASP A 20 -15.68 2.03 7.72
C ASP A 20 -14.64 2.60 6.73
N THR A 21 -15.12 3.05 5.55
CA THR A 21 -14.30 3.57 4.46
C THR A 21 -13.49 4.82 4.81
N GLU A 22 -13.98 5.68 5.70
CA GLU A 22 -13.25 6.89 6.10
C GLU A 22 -12.28 6.60 7.23
N LYS A 23 -12.78 5.97 8.30
CA LYS A 23 -11.97 5.71 9.51
C LYS A 23 -10.80 4.77 9.23
N HIS A 24 -10.96 3.81 8.32
CA HIS A 24 -9.95 2.79 8.01
C HIS A 24 -9.34 2.97 6.61
N LYS A 25 -9.43 4.17 6.04
CA LYS A 25 -8.97 4.52 4.68
C LYS A 25 -7.57 3.98 4.35
N GLU A 26 -6.58 4.26 5.20
CA GLU A 26 -5.20 3.80 4.97
C GLU A 26 -5.06 2.28 4.95
N LEU A 27 -5.74 1.59 5.86
CA LEU A 27 -5.74 0.13 5.92
C LEU A 27 -6.37 -0.46 4.66
N ILE A 28 -7.52 0.08 4.25
CA ILE A 28 -8.28 -0.40 3.10
C ILE A 28 -7.45 -0.22 1.82
N ILE A 29 -6.98 1.00 1.56
CA ILE A 29 -6.17 1.31 0.39
C ILE A 29 -4.93 0.42 0.33
N LYS A 30 -4.13 0.35 1.41
CA LYS A 30 -2.91 -0.48 1.39
C LYS A 30 -3.20 -1.95 1.15
N THR A 31 -4.25 -2.48 1.77
CA THR A 31 -4.62 -3.90 1.61
C THR A 31 -5.05 -4.20 0.18
N VAL A 32 -5.85 -3.33 -0.41
CA VAL A 32 -6.36 -3.50 -1.78
C VAL A 32 -5.26 -3.31 -2.81
N LEU A 33 -4.39 -2.31 -2.67
CA LEU A 33 -3.22 -2.15 -3.55
C LEU A 33 -2.28 -3.37 -3.50
N ALA A 34 -2.16 -4.03 -2.34
CA ALA A 34 -1.27 -5.16 -2.14
C ALA A 34 -1.85 -6.51 -2.57
N LYS A 35 -3.17 -6.70 -2.44
CA LYS A 35 -3.81 -8.02 -2.56
C LYS A 35 -5.03 -8.06 -3.47
N GLY A 36 -5.58 -6.91 -3.83
CA GLY A 36 -6.77 -6.82 -4.67
C GLY A 36 -6.49 -7.28 -6.10
N ASP A 37 -7.47 -7.95 -6.69
CA ASP A 37 -7.53 -8.10 -8.15
C ASP A 37 -8.00 -6.80 -8.82
N TRP A 38 -8.05 -6.80 -10.15
CA TRP A 38 -8.42 -5.63 -10.92
C TRP A 38 -9.83 -5.10 -10.60
N GLY A 39 -10.80 -5.97 -10.31
CA GLY A 39 -12.16 -5.54 -9.94
C GLY A 39 -12.18 -4.82 -8.59
N HIS A 40 -11.35 -5.25 -7.64
CA HIS A 40 -11.16 -4.52 -6.38
C HIS A 40 -10.47 -3.18 -6.60
N ILE A 41 -9.49 -3.10 -7.50
CA ILE A 41 -8.79 -1.86 -7.85
C ILE A 41 -9.77 -0.84 -8.44
N GLU A 42 -10.58 -1.22 -9.42
CA GLU A 42 -11.57 -0.31 -10.03
C GLU A 42 -12.56 0.24 -9.00
N LYS A 43 -13.05 -0.62 -8.11
CA LYS A 43 -13.91 -0.20 -6.99
C LYS A 43 -13.17 0.71 -6.01
N LEU A 44 -11.89 0.46 -5.74
CA LEU A 44 -11.08 1.33 -4.88
C LEU A 44 -11.02 2.75 -5.43
N PHE A 45 -10.78 2.91 -6.73
CA PHE A 45 -10.77 4.21 -7.41
C PHE A 45 -12.15 4.86 -7.56
N THR A 46 -13.23 4.09 -7.34
CA THR A 46 -14.59 4.60 -7.26
C THR A 46 -14.92 5.12 -5.86
N ILE A 47 -14.40 4.46 -4.82
CA ILE A 47 -14.62 4.82 -3.41
C ILE A 47 -13.73 5.99 -2.99
N TYR A 48 -12.46 5.98 -3.42
CA TYR A 48 -11.47 6.99 -3.08
C TYR A 48 -10.99 7.70 -4.34
N SER A 49 -10.76 9.00 -4.22
CA SER A 49 -10.14 9.75 -5.32
C SER A 49 -8.70 9.30 -5.56
N PHE A 50 -8.22 9.52 -6.79
CA PHE A 50 -6.82 9.25 -7.15
C PHE A 50 -5.83 9.90 -6.19
N ASN A 51 -6.11 11.14 -5.75
CA ASN A 51 -5.24 11.89 -4.84
C ASN A 51 -5.18 11.28 -3.44
N GLU A 52 -6.30 10.78 -2.91
CA GLU A 52 -6.32 10.10 -1.61
C GLU A 52 -5.51 8.80 -1.65
N ILE A 53 -5.68 8.01 -2.72
CA ILE A 53 -4.91 6.77 -2.91
C ILE A 53 -3.41 7.09 -3.02
N LYS A 54 -3.07 8.11 -3.82
CA LYS A 54 -1.70 8.60 -3.97
C LYS A 54 -1.12 9.05 -2.62
N GLU A 55 -1.87 9.83 -1.84
CA GLU A 55 -1.42 10.31 -0.53
C GLU A 55 -1.10 9.15 0.43
N VAL A 56 -1.98 8.15 0.51
CA VAL A 56 -1.75 6.96 1.33
C VAL A 56 -0.52 6.19 0.86
N PHE A 57 -0.36 6.01 -0.47
CA PHE A 57 0.81 5.37 -1.03
C PHE A 57 2.11 6.11 -0.69
N LEU A 58 2.15 7.44 -0.89
CA LEU A 58 3.33 8.26 -0.61
C LEU A 58 3.66 8.27 0.88
N LYS A 59 2.64 8.35 1.75
CA LYS A 59 2.82 8.25 3.21
C LYS A 59 3.47 6.92 3.61
N ASP A 60 3.07 5.82 3.00
CA ASP A 60 3.69 4.52 3.25
C ASP A 60 5.12 4.45 2.68
N PHE A 61 5.31 4.89 1.43
CA PHE A 61 6.58 4.86 0.71
C PHE A 61 7.68 5.65 1.42
N TYR A 62 7.38 6.86 1.89
CA TYR A 62 8.31 7.70 2.65
C TYR A 62 8.33 7.38 4.15
N GLY A 63 7.36 6.59 4.63
CA GLY A 63 7.18 6.25 6.02
C GLY A 63 7.70 4.85 6.39
N VAL A 64 6.79 4.02 6.88
CA VAL A 64 7.10 2.71 7.48
C VAL A 64 7.32 1.62 6.42
N GLN A 65 6.90 1.86 5.18
CA GLN A 65 6.98 0.93 4.04
C GLN A 65 6.36 -0.43 4.40
N GLU A 66 5.07 -0.41 4.74
CA GLU A 66 4.29 -1.61 5.03
C GLU A 66 3.91 -2.37 3.76
N LEU A 67 3.84 -1.67 2.62
CA LEU A 67 3.52 -2.27 1.34
C LEU A 67 4.62 -3.24 0.86
N PRO A 68 4.26 -4.39 0.27
CA PRO A 68 5.22 -5.28 -0.36
C PRO A 68 6.00 -4.60 -1.48
N ILE A 69 7.25 -5.01 -1.69
CA ILE A 69 8.09 -4.46 -2.77
C ILE A 69 7.45 -4.58 -4.16
N PRO A 70 6.80 -5.70 -4.55
CA PRO A 70 6.12 -5.79 -5.84
C PRO A 70 5.02 -4.73 -5.99
N THR A 71 4.26 -4.49 -4.92
CA THR A 71 3.22 -3.45 -4.85
C THR A 71 3.82 -2.06 -5.04
N ILE A 72 4.95 -1.77 -4.38
CA ILE A 72 5.68 -0.50 -4.55
C ILE A 72 6.19 -0.34 -5.98
N TYR A 73 6.65 -1.40 -6.64
CA TYR A 73 7.11 -1.30 -8.02
C TYR A 73 5.99 -1.02 -9.01
N LEU A 74 4.81 -1.60 -8.80
CA LEU A 74 3.64 -1.36 -9.64
C LEU A 74 3.07 0.04 -9.43
N TRP A 75 2.74 0.39 -8.19
CA TRP A 75 2.08 1.66 -7.90
C TRP A 75 3.07 2.83 -7.90
N GLY A 76 4.34 2.58 -7.61
CA GLY A 76 5.39 3.58 -7.71
C GLY A 76 5.59 4.10 -9.13
N SER A 77 5.36 3.30 -10.17
CA SER A 77 5.42 3.82 -11.55
C SER A 77 4.26 4.75 -11.89
N LEU A 78 3.17 4.71 -11.10
CA LEU A 78 2.01 5.58 -11.29
C LEU A 78 2.06 6.82 -10.38
N PHE A 79 2.53 6.69 -9.14
CA PHE A 79 2.42 7.72 -8.12
C PHE A 79 3.69 8.53 -7.87
N LEU A 80 4.87 8.02 -8.25
CA LEU A 80 6.14 8.73 -8.10
C LEU A 80 6.54 9.42 -9.41
N ASP A 81 7.36 10.45 -9.29
CA ASP A 81 8.04 11.01 -10.45
C ASP A 81 9.01 9.98 -11.03
N GLU A 82 9.21 10.00 -12.35
CA GLU A 82 10.05 9.03 -13.05
C GLU A 82 11.46 8.92 -12.45
N LYS A 83 12.08 10.07 -12.13
CA LYS A 83 13.39 10.13 -11.48
C LYS A 83 13.38 9.43 -10.12
N GLU A 84 12.35 9.65 -9.31
CA GLU A 84 12.23 9.05 -7.98
C GLU A 84 12.03 7.54 -8.07
N TYR A 85 11.13 7.12 -8.95
CA TYR A 85 10.86 5.70 -9.22
C TYR A 85 12.13 4.94 -9.62
N TRP A 86 12.86 5.44 -10.62
CA TRP A 86 14.08 4.79 -11.08
C TRP A 86 15.20 4.85 -10.06
N LYS A 87 15.33 5.95 -9.30
CA LYS A 87 16.30 6.04 -8.19
C LYS A 87 16.03 4.95 -7.16
N PHE A 88 14.78 4.78 -6.72
CA PHE A 88 14.39 3.75 -5.76
C PHE A 88 14.65 2.33 -6.30
N ARG A 89 14.20 2.06 -7.53
CA ARG A 89 14.33 0.74 -8.16
C ARG A 89 15.80 0.35 -8.36
N ASN A 90 16.63 1.28 -8.83
CA ASN A 90 18.07 1.04 -9.02
C ASN A 90 18.81 0.86 -7.69
N MET A 91 18.47 1.64 -6.66
CA MET A 91 19.03 1.49 -5.32
C MET A 91 18.74 0.09 -4.76
N ARG A 92 17.48 -0.38 -4.82
CA ARG A 92 17.14 -1.75 -4.38
C ARG A 92 17.80 -2.85 -5.22
N ARG A 93 17.99 -2.63 -6.54
CA ARG A 93 18.66 -3.61 -7.41
C ARG A 93 20.11 -3.84 -7.01
N LYS A 94 20.79 -2.78 -6.53
CA LYS A 94 22.18 -2.84 -6.07
C LYS A 94 22.36 -3.48 -4.69
N LEU A 95 21.30 -3.57 -3.89
CA LEU A 95 21.37 -4.23 -2.57
C LEU A 95 21.73 -5.70 -2.72
N ASN A 96 22.64 -6.17 -1.88
CA ASN A 96 22.95 -7.59 -1.76
C ASN A 96 21.81 -8.33 -1.02
N SER A 97 21.87 -9.67 -1.00
CA SER A 97 20.83 -10.47 -0.35
C SER A 97 20.66 -10.10 1.12
N ILE A 98 21.76 -9.98 1.88
CA ILE A 98 21.74 -9.65 3.31
C ILE A 98 21.01 -8.33 3.57
N GLU A 99 21.28 -7.31 2.76
CA GLU A 99 20.63 -6.01 2.86
C GLU A 99 19.15 -6.05 2.50
N LYS A 100 18.76 -6.89 1.55
CA LYS A 100 17.33 -7.08 1.20
C LYS A 100 16.53 -7.75 2.31
N TRP A 101 17.19 -8.60 3.11
CA TRP A 101 16.60 -9.27 4.27
C TRP A 101 16.63 -8.41 5.54
N LYS A 102 17.35 -7.28 5.55
CA LYS A 102 17.31 -6.35 6.69
C LYS A 102 15.88 -5.84 6.87
N GLN A 103 15.47 -5.76 8.12
CA GLN A 103 14.17 -5.21 8.49
C GLN A 103 14.07 -3.76 8.00
N THR A 104 13.14 -3.51 7.09
CA THR A 104 12.82 -2.15 6.61
C THR A 104 11.89 -1.41 7.55
N ARG A 105 11.07 -2.12 8.32
CA ARG A 105 10.17 -1.53 9.32
C ARG A 105 11.00 -0.98 10.49
N LYS A 106 10.96 0.34 10.69
CA LYS A 106 11.45 0.95 11.93
C LYS A 106 10.53 0.51 13.08
N ILE A 107 11.02 -0.37 13.96
CA ILE A 107 10.32 -0.69 15.21
C ILE A 107 10.28 0.60 16.03
N ARG A 108 9.10 1.17 16.26
CA ARG A 108 8.94 2.19 17.30
C ARG A 108 9.16 1.47 18.62
N VAL A 109 10.33 1.64 19.21
CA VAL A 109 10.56 1.24 20.60
C VAL A 109 9.68 2.17 21.43
N CYS A 110 8.57 1.64 21.98
CA CYS A 110 7.82 2.33 23.00
C CYS A 110 8.77 2.59 24.18
N LYS A 111 9.07 3.87 24.43
CA LYS A 111 9.68 4.31 25.69
C LYS A 111 8.58 4.57 26.69
#